data_AF-A0A1M3KPV9-F1
#
_entry.id   AF-A0A1M3KPV9-F1
#
_cell.length_a   1.000
_cell.length_b   1.000
_cell.length_c   1.000
_cell.angle_alpha   90.00
_cell.angle_beta   90.00
_cell.angle_gamma   90.00
#
_symmetry.space_group_name_H-M   'P 1'
#
loop_
_entity.id
_entity.type
_entity.pdbx_description
1 polymer ?
#
loop_
_entity_poly.entity_id
_entity_poly.type
_entity_poly.pdbx_seq_one_letter_code
_entity_poly.pdbx_strand_id
1 'polypeptide(L)'
;MSHTTKHKAKLLARVRRMKGQLVALETALEGGTDHADLLNIVASVRGAMNGLTAELIELHIREHVANPDSDSDPRRAEGAAELIDIVRMYLK
;
A
#
# COMPACT_ATOMS: atom_id res chain seq x y z
N MET A 1 18.35 6.85 7.97
CA MET A 1 17.93 8.07 7.24
C MET A 1 18.03 7.97 5.70
N SER A 2 18.45 6.85 5.09
CA SER A 2 18.76 6.81 3.63
C SER A 2 17.81 5.97 2.75
N HIS A 3 17.09 4.98 3.29
CA HIS A 3 16.40 3.97 2.46
C HIS A 3 14.99 4.38 1.99
N THR A 4 14.28 5.21 2.78
CA THR A 4 12.99 5.80 2.37
C THR A 4 13.10 6.59 1.06
N THR A 5 14.29 7.10 0.71
CA THR A 5 14.52 7.98 -0.45
C THR A 5 14.29 7.29 -1.80
N LYS A 6 14.61 5.99 -1.94
CA LYS A 6 14.44 5.25 -3.21
C LYS A 6 12.97 5.08 -3.61
N HIS A 7 12.10 4.83 -2.62
CA HIS A 7 10.67 4.60 -2.84
C HIS A 7 9.81 5.84 -2.56
N LYS A 8 10.39 6.90 -1.97
CA LYS A 8 9.69 8.12 -1.55
C LYS A 8 8.78 8.70 -2.63
N ALA A 9 9.28 8.87 -3.86
CA ALA A 9 8.51 9.48 -4.93
C ALA A 9 7.24 8.67 -5.27
N LYS A 10 7.38 7.34 -5.35
CA LYS A 10 6.26 6.43 -5.64
C LYS A 10 5.25 6.40 -4.49
N LEU A 11 5.72 6.30 -3.25
CA LEU A 11 4.86 6.32 -2.06
C LEU A 11 4.10 7.66 -1.94
N LEU A 12 4.79 8.78 -2.16
CA LEU A 12 4.15 10.11 -2.17
C LEU A 12 3.11 10.24 -3.28
N ALA A 13 3.36 9.69 -4.47
CA ALA A 13 2.37 9.70 -5.56
C ALA A 13 1.08 8.95 -5.16
N ARG A 14 1.19 7.79 -4.50
CA ARG A 14 0.04 7.05 -3.98
C ARG A 14 -0.73 7.86 -2.92
N VAL A 15 -0.02 8.45 -1.96
CA VAL A 15 -0.63 9.29 -0.92
C VAL A 15 -1.36 10.49 -1.53
N ARG A 16 -0.76 11.16 -2.52
CA ARG A 16 -1.39 12.28 -3.24
C ARG A 16 -2.66 11.84 -3.98
N ARG A 17 -2.66 10.67 -4.59
CA ARG A 17 -3.85 10.10 -5.23
C ARG A 17 -4.97 9.84 -4.21
N MET A 18 -4.64 9.24 -3.06
CA MET A 18 -5.60 9.03 -1.97
C MET A 18 -6.15 10.33 -1.41
N LYS A 19 -5.30 11.36 -1.26
CA LYS A 19 -5.76 12.69 -0.88
C LYS A 19 -6.81 13.23 -1.85
N GLY A 20 -6.60 13.07 -3.16
CA GLY A 20 -7.59 13.46 -4.17
C GLY A 20 -8.91 12.70 -4.04
N GLN A 21 -8.86 11.40 -3.72
CA GLN A 21 -10.06 10.60 -3.48
C GLN A 21 -10.81 11.02 -2.22
N LEU A 22 -10.09 11.40 -1.16
CA LEU A 22 -10.70 11.91 0.08
C LEU A 22 -11.35 13.28 -0.14
N VAL A 23 -10.73 14.17 -0.91
CA VAL A 23 -11.36 15.45 -1.31
C VAL A 23 -12.63 15.19 -2.12
N ALA A 24 -12.60 14.22 -3.05
CA ALA A 24 -13.79 13.86 -3.82
C ALA A 24 -14.91 13.29 -2.91
N LEU A 25 -14.56 12.51 -1.89
CA LEU A 25 -15.53 12.00 -0.91
C LEU A 25 -16.17 13.14 -0.10
N GLU A 26 -15.36 14.09 0.37
CA GLU A 26 -15.82 15.27 1.11
C GLU A 26 -16.78 16.10 0.25
N THR A 27 -16.42 16.43 -1.00
CA THR A 27 -17.29 17.16 -1.92
C THR A 27 -18.59 16.40 -2.22
N ALA A 28 -18.53 15.08 -2.37
CA ALA A 28 -19.72 14.27 -2.61
C ALA A 28 -20.68 14.29 -1.40
N LEU A 29 -20.14 14.26 -0.18
CA LEU A 29 -20.92 14.38 1.05
C LEU A 29 -21.59 15.75 1.17
N GLU A 30 -20.85 16.84 0.91
CA GLU A 30 -21.39 18.21 0.93
C GLU A 30 -22.46 18.42 -0.14
N GLY A 31 -22.29 17.79 -1.31
CA GLY A 31 -23.25 17.83 -2.42
C GLY A 31 -24.51 16.96 -2.23
N GLY A 32 -24.63 16.22 -1.12
CA GLY A 32 -25.78 15.34 -0.88
C GLY A 32 -25.86 14.16 -1.84
N THR A 33 -24.71 13.62 -2.26
CA THR A 33 -24.63 12.48 -3.19
C THR A 33 -25.25 11.21 -2.58
N ASP A 34 -25.82 10.34 -3.42
CA ASP A 34 -26.40 9.08 -2.96
C ASP A 34 -25.37 8.14 -2.29
N HIS A 35 -25.86 7.32 -1.36
CA HIS A 35 -25.03 6.39 -0.60
C HIS A 35 -24.30 5.37 -1.48
N ALA A 36 -24.90 4.92 -2.60
CA ALA A 36 -24.27 3.97 -3.50
C ALA A 36 -22.99 4.56 -4.13
N ASP A 37 -23.01 5.83 -4.51
CA ASP A 37 -21.86 6.52 -5.10
C ASP A 37 -20.78 6.82 -4.05
N LEU A 38 -21.18 7.18 -2.82
CA LEU A 38 -20.25 7.33 -1.70
C LEU A 38 -19.52 6.01 -1.40
N LEU A 39 -20.23 4.88 -1.43
CA LEU A 39 -19.63 3.56 -1.24
C LEU A 39 -18.58 3.24 -2.31
N ASN A 40 -18.77 3.67 -3.55
CA ASN A 40 -17.78 3.49 -4.62
C ASN A 40 -16.48 4.26 -4.32
N ILE A 41 -16.58 5.52 -3.86
CA ILE A 41 -15.41 6.32 -3.50
C ILE A 41 -14.69 5.71 -2.29
N VAL A 42 -15.43 5.30 -1.26
CA VAL A 42 -14.88 4.65 -0.07
C VAL A 42 -14.19 3.32 -0.42
N ALA A 43 -14.81 2.49 -1.26
CA ALA A 43 -14.21 1.24 -1.72
C ALA A 43 -12.91 1.48 -2.48
N SER A 44 -12.86 2.53 -3.31
CA SER A 44 -11.66 2.94 -4.02
C SER A 44 -10.54 3.43 -3.09
N VAL A 45 -10.87 4.22 -2.05
CA VAL A 45 -9.89 4.65 -1.03
C VAL A 45 -9.36 3.45 -0.24
N ARG A 46 -10.26 2.55 0.19
CA ARG A 46 -9.89 1.32 0.91
C ARG A 46 -8.91 0.46 0.09
N GLY A 47 -9.19 0.23 -1.19
CA GLY A 47 -8.29 -0.53 -2.07
C GLY A 47 -6.93 0.15 -2.24
N ALA A 48 -6.90 1.48 -2.38
CA ALA A 48 -5.65 2.24 -2.45
C ALA A 48 -4.84 2.15 -1.15
N MET A 49 -5.51 2.17 0.01
CA MET A 49 -4.88 2.04 1.32
C MET A 49 -4.31 0.63 1.51
N ASN A 50 -5.07 -0.42 1.19
CA ASN A 50 -4.61 -1.81 1.25
C ASN A 50 -3.34 -2.01 0.40
N GLY A 51 -3.35 -1.50 -0.82
CA GLY A 51 -2.18 -1.55 -1.71
C GLY A 51 -0.97 -0.78 -1.18
N LEU A 52 -1.16 0.36 -0.51
CA LEU A 52 -0.07 1.07 0.16
C LEU A 52 0.49 0.27 1.35
N THR A 53 -0.39 -0.29 2.19
CA THR A 53 0.01 -1.10 3.34
C THR A 53 0.82 -2.32 2.91
N ALA A 54 0.38 -3.04 1.87
CA ALA A 54 1.10 -4.18 1.32
C ALA A 54 2.52 -3.79 0.85
N GLU A 55 2.64 -2.67 0.13
CA GLU A 55 3.94 -2.18 -0.36
C GLU A 55 4.87 -1.78 0.79
N LEU A 56 4.35 -1.13 1.84
CA LEU A 56 5.15 -0.77 3.02
C LEU A 56 5.62 -1.99 3.82
N ILE A 57 4.77 -3.00 3.97
CA ILE A 57 5.15 -4.26 4.64
C ILE A 57 6.24 -4.98 3.84
N GLU A 58 6.08 -5.09 2.51
CA GLU A 58 7.11 -5.69 1.66
C GLU A 58 8.45 -4.96 1.77
N LEU A 59 8.44 -3.62 1.71
CA LEU A 59 9.66 -2.82 1.88
C LEU A 59 10.28 -3.09 3.26
N HIS A 60 9.49 -3.13 4.32
CA HIS A 60 9.98 -3.43 5.65
C HIS A 60 10.62 -4.83 5.74
N ILE A 61 10.01 -5.84 5.13
CA ILE A 61 10.56 -7.20 5.06
C ILE A 61 11.92 -7.17 4.38
N ARG A 62 12.00 -6.60 3.18
CA ARG A 62 13.23 -6.57 2.36
C ARG A 62 14.35 -5.75 3.00
N GLU A 63 14.02 -4.65 3.68
CA GLU A 63 15.02 -3.74 4.23
C GLU A 63 15.47 -4.08 5.64
N HIS A 64 14.63 -4.75 6.44
CA HIS A 64 14.87 -4.92 7.87
C HIS A 64 14.75 -6.35 8.38
N VAL A 65 14.07 -7.25 7.65
CA VAL A 65 13.85 -8.63 8.08
C VAL A 65 14.76 -9.59 7.32
N ALA A 66 14.55 -9.70 6.01
CA ALA A 66 15.33 -10.54 5.11
C ALA A 66 15.02 -10.13 3.67
N ASN A 67 16.06 -10.00 2.84
CA ASN A 67 15.89 -9.70 1.43
C ASN A 67 15.98 -11.00 0.61
N PRO A 68 14.89 -11.45 -0.04
CA PRO A 68 14.91 -12.68 -0.83
C PRO A 68 16.02 -12.73 -1.89
N ASP A 69 16.43 -11.57 -2.41
CA ASP A 69 17.37 -11.46 -3.50
C ASP A 69 18.84 -11.42 -3.05
N SER A 70 19.12 -11.26 -1.74
CA SER A 70 20.48 -11.05 -1.24
C SER A 70 20.78 -11.62 0.15
N ASP A 71 19.82 -12.25 0.82
CA ASP A 71 20.05 -12.93 2.10
C ASP A 71 20.89 -14.20 1.87
N SER A 72 21.89 -14.42 2.72
CA SER A 72 22.81 -15.54 2.60
C SER A 72 22.26 -16.85 3.17
N ASP A 73 21.21 -16.81 3.99
CA ASP A 73 20.49 -18.00 4.44
C ASP A 73 19.32 -18.31 3.49
N PRO A 74 19.38 -19.42 2.72
CA PRO A 74 18.35 -19.76 1.75
C PRO A 74 16.95 -19.90 2.36
N ARG A 75 16.86 -20.39 3.61
CA ARG A 75 15.56 -20.56 4.28
C ARG A 75 14.93 -19.23 4.68
N ARG A 76 15.76 -18.24 5.05
CA ARG A 76 15.27 -16.88 5.33
C ARG A 76 14.85 -16.18 4.05
N ALA A 77 15.61 -16.34 2.97
CA ALA A 77 15.26 -15.77 1.66
C ALA A 77 13.92 -16.32 1.15
N GLU A 78 13.73 -17.63 1.21
CA GLU A 78 12.49 -18.32 0.83
C GLU A 78 11.30 -17.85 1.69
N GLY A 79 11.43 -17.89 3.02
CA GLY A 79 10.36 -17.45 3.92
C GLY A 79 9.99 -15.97 3.76
N ALA A 80 10.95 -15.10 3.42
CA ALA A 80 10.67 -13.71 3.11
C ALA A 80 9.89 -13.55 1.79
N ALA A 81 10.22 -14.32 0.76
CA ALA A 81 9.49 -14.31 -0.51
C ALA A 81 8.04 -14.78 -0.32
N GLU A 82 7.85 -15.91 0.38
CA GLU A 82 6.52 -16.44 0.70
C GLU A 82 5.67 -15.44 1.48
N LEU A 83 6.26 -14.80 2.50
CA LEU A 83 5.54 -13.81 3.31
C LEU A 83 5.10 -12.59 2.48
N ILE A 84 5.97 -12.11 1.58
CA ILE A 84 5.63 -11.00 0.66
C ILE A 84 4.44 -11.39 -0.22
N ASP A 85 4.42 -12.61 -0.75
CA ASP A 85 3.33 -13.08 -1.60
C ASP A 85 2.01 -13.24 -0.83
N ILE A 86 2.07 -13.77 0.40
CA ILE A 86 0.90 -13.86 1.29
C ILE A 86 0.34 -12.46 1.57
N VAL A 87 1.18 -11.49 1.94
CA VAL A 87 0.76 -10.11 2.22
C VAL A 87 0.06 -9.51 1.01
N ARG A 88 0.61 -9.68 -0.19
CA ARG A 88 0.00 -9.20 -1.45
C ARG A 88 -1.33 -9.89 -1.77
N MET A 89 -1.51 -11.15 -1.38
CA MET A 89 -2.75 -11.88 -1.61
C MET A 89 -3.87 -11.43 -0.66
N TYR A 90 -3.55 -11.20 0.62
CA TYR A 90 -4.54 -10.82 1.64
C TYR A 90 -4.89 -9.32 1.64
N LEU A 91 -3.96 -8.46 1.21
CA LEU A 91 -4.15 -7.00 1.16
C LEU A 91 -4.38 -6.47 -0.25
N LYS A 92 -4.90 -7.30 -1.15
CA LYS A 92 -5.38 -6.85 -2.47
C LYS A 92 -6.77 -6.24 -2.38
#